data_AF-A0A6P0X2H6-F1
#
_entry.id   AF-A0A6P0X2H6-F1
#
_cell.length_a   1.000
_cell.length_b   1.000
_cell.length_c   1.000
_cell.angle_alpha   90.00
_cell.angle_beta   90.00
_cell.angle_gamma   90.00
#
_symmetry.space_group_name_H-M   'P 1'
#
loop_
_entity.id
_entity.type
_entity.pdbx_description
1 polymer ?
#
loop_
_entity_poly.entity_id
_entity_poly.type
_entity_poly.pdbx_seq_one_letter_code
_entity_poly.pdbx_strand_id
1 'polypeptide(L)'
;MSKSKILKPGERYTFSQYFDMSYAVEDILADLDCTIARSPLNLPKAEPDVIQHSYEFLQQYLERNLKFVNPVTEISRREVLIAPTLMEVCATVQATLNIEYSLTVSDWLR
;
A
#
# COMPACT_ATOMS: atom_id res chain seq x y z
N MET A 1 6.48 18.93 30.79
CA MET A 1 7.15 17.62 30.62
C MET A 1 7.54 17.52 29.15
N SER A 2 8.83 17.58 28.82
CA SER A 2 9.29 17.47 27.43
C SER A 2 8.92 16.09 26.89
N LYS A 3 8.06 16.03 25.86
CA LYS A 3 7.81 14.79 25.11
C LYS A 3 9.16 14.21 24.69
N SER A 4 9.47 13.00 25.15
CA SER A 4 10.62 12.26 24.67
C SER A 4 10.43 12.05 23.17
N LYS A 5 11.34 12.58 22.35
CA LYS A 5 11.28 12.36 20.89
C LYS A 5 11.45 10.86 20.61
N ILE A 6 10.50 10.29 19.88
CA ILE A 6 10.52 8.88 19.47
C ILE A 6 11.41 8.75 18.23
N LEU A 7 11.24 9.66 17.27
CA LEU A 7 12.03 9.74 16.06
C LEU A 7 13.23 10.65 16.29
N LYS A 8 14.42 10.11 16.04
CA LYS A 8 15.64 10.89 16.19
C LYS A 8 15.83 11.80 14.98
N PRO A 9 16.01 13.12 15.17
CA PRO A 9 16.28 14.03 14.07
C PRO A 9 17.52 13.62 13.27
N GLY A 10 17.36 13.43 11.95
CA GLY A 10 18.45 13.02 11.06
C GLY A 10 18.70 11.51 10.98
N GLU A 11 18.05 10.70 11.81
CA GLU A 11 18.06 9.23 11.66
C GLU A 11 17.09 8.83 10.53
N ARG A 12 17.51 7.86 9.71
CA ARG A 12 16.73 7.38 8.57
C ARG A 12 16.02 6.12 8.99
N TYR A 13 14.71 6.07 8.76
CA TYR A 13 13.87 4.93 9.09
C TYR A 13 13.35 4.27 7.83
N THR A 14 13.69 2.99 7.64
CA THR A 14 13.12 2.16 6.56
C THR A 14 11.73 1.69 6.95
N PHE A 15 10.94 1.25 5.96
CA PHE A 15 9.59 0.73 6.22
C PHE A 15 9.59 -0.45 7.21
N SER A 16 10.58 -1.34 7.14
CA SER A 16 10.71 -2.47 8.06
C SER A 16 10.99 -2.05 9.49
N GLN A 17 11.79 -1.00 9.69
CA GLN A 17 12.19 -0.53 11.03
C GLN A 17 11.00 -0.01 11.86
N TYR A 18 9.92 0.46 11.23
CA TYR A 18 8.70 0.84 11.96
C TYR A 18 8.04 -0.36 12.66
N PHE A 19 8.20 -1.57 12.15
CA PHE A 19 7.65 -2.79 12.78
C PHE A 19 8.49 -3.27 13.97
N ASP A 20 9.76 -2.85 14.04
CA ASP A 20 10.67 -3.18 15.14
C ASP A 20 10.56 -2.17 16.30
N MET A 21 9.87 -1.04 16.10
CA MET A 21 9.67 -0.02 17.14
C MET A 21 8.70 -0.52 18.21
N SER A 22 9.07 -0.39 19.48
CA SER A 22 8.21 -0.74 20.63
C SER A 22 7.18 0.36 20.97
N TYR A 23 6.77 1.15 19.99
CA TYR A 23 5.85 2.28 20.14
C TYR A 23 4.57 2.04 19.35
N ALA A 24 3.44 2.53 19.85
CA ALA A 24 2.21 2.51 19.07
C ALA A 24 2.33 3.45 17.86
N VAL A 25 1.59 3.17 16.78
CA VAL A 25 1.57 4.02 15.58
C VAL A 25 1.11 5.43 15.94
N GLU A 26 0.14 5.53 16.84
CA GLU A 26 -0.38 6.78 17.38
C GLU A 26 0.71 7.62 18.05
N ASP A 27 1.63 6.99 18.80
CA ASP A 27 2.72 7.67 19.49
C ASP A 27 3.77 8.19 18.50
N ILE A 28 4.13 7.37 17.50
CA ILE A 28 5.08 7.75 16.43
C ILE A 28 4.53 8.94 15.64
N LEU A 29 3.24 8.93 15.30
CA LEU A 29 2.59 10.04 14.58
C LEU A 29 2.51 11.30 15.44
N ALA A 30 2.24 11.16 16.75
CA ALA A 30 2.18 12.29 17.66
C ALA A 30 3.53 12.97 17.91
N ASP A 31 4.66 12.33 17.58
CA ASP A 31 6.01 12.92 17.56
C ASP A 31 6.27 13.73 16.26
N LEU A 32 5.49 13.45 15.21
CA LEU A 32 5.45 14.21 13.96
C LEU A 32 4.34 15.27 13.92
N ASP A 33 3.72 15.55 15.07
CA ASP A 33 2.54 16.43 15.19
C ASP A 33 1.34 15.99 14.31
N CYS A 34 1.26 14.69 14.03
CA CYS A 34 0.19 14.06 13.27
C CYS A 34 -0.79 13.31 14.19
N THR A 35 -2.04 13.20 13.75
CA THR A 35 -3.08 12.39 14.43
C THR A 35 -3.69 11.39 13.47
N ILE A 36 -3.97 10.18 13.95
CA ILE A 36 -4.71 9.17 13.20
C ILE A 36 -6.13 9.04 13.73
N ALA A 37 -7.09 8.94 12.82
CA ALA A 37 -8.49 8.69 13.14
C ALA A 37 -8.95 7.45 12.39
N ARG A 38 -9.67 6.57 13.09
CA ARG A 38 -10.35 5.43 12.48
C ARG A 38 -11.83 5.79 12.37
N SER A 39 -12.31 5.91 11.15
CA SER A 39 -13.72 6.19 10.87
C SER A 39 -14.29 5.13 9.94
N PRO A 40 -15.60 4.82 10.03
CA PRO A 40 -16.28 4.04 9.02
C PRO A 40 -16.08 4.69 7.64
N LEU A 41 -15.55 3.92 6.70
CA LEU A 41 -15.34 4.37 5.33
C LEU A 41 -16.53 3.95 4.48
N ASN A 42 -17.44 4.89 4.22
CA ASN A 42 -18.50 4.70 3.24
C ASN A 42 -17.96 5.06 1.87
N LEU A 43 -17.41 4.06 1.17
CA LEU A 43 -17.00 4.25 -0.22
C LEU A 43 -18.25 4.32 -1.11
N PRO A 44 -18.33 5.29 -2.04
CA PRO A 44 -19.38 5.28 -3.05
C PRO A 44 -19.29 3.97 -3.82
N LYS A 45 -20.42 3.26 -3.92
CA LYS A 45 -20.52 2.14 -4.84
C LYS A 45 -20.55 2.75 -6.24
N ALA A 46 -19.64 2.32 -7.10
CA ALA A 46 -19.72 2.72 -8.49
C ALA A 46 -21.03 2.18 -9.06
N GLU A 47 -21.77 3.03 -9.76
CA GLU A 47 -22.95 2.60 -10.51
C GLU A 47 -22.50 1.55 -11.54
N PRO A 48 -23.27 0.47 -11.75
CA PRO A 48 -22.91 -0.62 -12.67
C PRO A 48 -22.50 -0.14 -14.07
N ASP A 49 -23.06 0.99 -14.49
CA ASP A 49 -22.87 1.67 -15.75
C ASP A 49 -21.58 2.52 -15.83
N VAL A 50 -20.95 2.86 -14.70
CA VAL A 50 -19.64 3.52 -14.65
C VAL A 50 -18.50 2.51 -14.72
N ILE A 51 -18.71 1.29 -14.22
CA ILE A 51 -17.76 0.18 -14.39
C ILE A 51 -18.00 -0.43 -15.78
N GLN A 52 -17.60 0.30 -16.83
CA GLN A 52 -17.73 -0.17 -18.22
C GLN A 52 -16.85 -1.40 -18.52
N HIS A 53 -15.86 -1.67 -17.67
CA HIS A 53 -15.01 -2.87 -17.72
C HIS A 53 -15.42 -3.85 -16.62
N SER A 54 -16.13 -4.92 -16.99
CA SER A 54 -16.36 -6.04 -16.09
C SER A 54 -15.02 -6.57 -15.57
N TYR A 55 -14.80 -6.56 -14.26
CA TYR A 55 -13.62 -7.15 -13.60
C TYR A 55 -13.60 -8.69 -13.68
N GLU A 56 -14.42 -9.29 -14.55
CA GLU A 56 -14.45 -10.73 -14.82
C GLU A 56 -13.07 -11.32 -15.06
N PHE A 57 -12.22 -10.62 -15.82
CA PHE A 57 -10.84 -11.07 -16.03
C PHE A 57 -10.08 -11.14 -14.71
N LEU A 58 -10.08 -10.06 -13.91
CA LEU A 58 -9.39 -10.02 -12.63
C LEU A 58 -9.89 -11.09 -11.68
N GLN A 59 -11.22 -11.24 -11.60
CA GLN A 59 -11.86 -12.22 -10.75
C GLN A 59 -11.45 -13.64 -11.15
N GLN A 60 -11.57 -14.00 -12.43
CA GLN A 60 -11.16 -15.32 -12.94
C GLN A 60 -9.66 -15.56 -12.75
N TYR A 61 -8.83 -14.55 -12.98
CA TYR A 61 -7.40 -14.62 -12.77
C TYR A 61 -7.09 -14.94 -11.30
N LEU A 62 -7.65 -14.17 -10.35
CA LEU A 62 -7.37 -14.33 -8.92
C LEU A 62 -7.91 -15.67 -8.40
N GLU A 63 -9.14 -16.02 -8.73
CA GLU A 63 -9.77 -17.29 -8.31
C GLU A 63 -9.00 -18.51 -8.84
N ARG A 64 -8.50 -18.45 -10.08
CA ARG A 64 -7.66 -19.51 -10.64
C ARG A 64 -6.31 -19.56 -9.94
N ASN A 65 -5.58 -18.44 -9.88
CA ASN A 65 -4.19 -18.46 -9.44
C ASN A 65 -4.06 -18.70 -7.94
N LEU A 66 -4.99 -18.22 -7.11
CA LEU A 66 -4.99 -18.51 -5.66
C LEU A 66 -5.21 -19.99 -5.33
N LYS A 67 -5.80 -20.78 -6.25
CA LYS A 67 -5.93 -22.24 -6.08
C LYS A 67 -4.60 -22.98 -6.30
N PHE A 68 -3.72 -22.42 -7.13
CA PHE A 68 -2.49 -23.09 -7.57
C PHE A 68 -1.21 -22.45 -7.01
N VAL A 69 -1.31 -21.22 -6.51
CA VAL A 69 -0.19 -20.43 -6.02
C VAL A 69 -0.50 -19.93 -4.62
N ASN A 70 0.40 -20.24 -3.68
CA ASN A 70 0.40 -19.65 -2.35
C ASN A 70 1.44 -18.52 -2.30
N PRO A 71 1.04 -17.24 -2.34
CA PRO A 71 1.97 -16.12 -2.40
C PRO A 71 2.56 -15.78 -1.01
N VAL A 72 3.55 -16.56 -0.58
CA VAL A 72 4.19 -16.44 0.74
C VAL A 72 5.25 -15.34 0.77
N THR A 73 5.96 -15.11 -0.33
CA THR A 73 7.00 -14.07 -0.43
C THR A 73 6.41 -12.74 -0.89
N GLU A 74 7.07 -11.64 -0.55
CA GLU A 74 6.67 -10.30 -1.03
C GLU A 74 6.60 -10.23 -2.56
N ILE A 75 7.63 -10.74 -3.25
CA ILE A 75 7.68 -10.79 -4.72
C ILE A 75 6.47 -11.54 -5.27
N SER A 76 6.15 -12.71 -4.71
CA SER A 76 5.01 -13.50 -5.15
C SER A 76 3.67 -12.79 -4.94
N ARG A 77 3.49 -12.05 -3.83
CA ARG A 77 2.29 -11.23 -3.62
C ARG A 77 2.22 -10.08 -4.61
N ARG A 78 3.35 -9.44 -4.88
CA ARG A 78 3.43 -8.32 -5.83
C ARG A 78 3.03 -8.76 -7.23
N GLU A 79 3.49 -9.92 -7.68
CA GLU A 79 3.22 -10.42 -9.03
C GLU A 79 1.84 -11.05 -9.18
N VAL A 80 1.39 -11.83 -8.19
CA VAL A 80 0.17 -12.65 -8.31
C VAL A 80 -1.08 -11.88 -7.86
N LEU A 81 -0.95 -10.89 -6.98
CA LEU A 81 -2.11 -10.16 -6.45
C LEU A 81 -2.08 -8.68 -6.86
N ILE A 82 -0.97 -8.00 -6.59
CA ILE A 82 -0.92 -6.53 -6.67
C ILE A 82 -0.86 -6.06 -8.12
N ALA A 83 0.08 -6.55 -8.91
CA ALA A 83 0.25 -6.19 -10.31
C ALA A 83 -1.03 -6.38 -11.15
N PRO A 84 -1.67 -7.56 -11.19
CA PRO A 84 -2.88 -7.75 -12.00
C PRO A 84 -4.03 -6.83 -11.56
N THR A 85 -4.17 -6.59 -10.25
CA THR A 85 -5.18 -5.66 -9.73
C THR A 85 -4.93 -4.23 -10.20
N LEU A 86 -3.69 -3.74 -10.09
CA LEU A 86 -3.34 -2.39 -10.51
C LEU A 86 -3.49 -2.18 -12.02
N MET A 87 -3.20 -3.21 -12.83
CA MET A 87 -3.39 -3.14 -14.28
C MET A 87 -4.86 -2.93 -14.65
N GLU A 88 -5.76 -3.66 -14.02
CA GLU A 88 -7.21 -3.56 -14.26
C GLU A 88 -7.78 -2.22 -13.78
N VAL A 89 -7.30 -1.71 -12.64
CA VAL A 89 -7.63 -0.36 -12.17
C VAL A 89 -7.18 0.68 -13.19
N CYS A 90 -5.92 0.61 -13.65
CA CYS A 90 -5.36 1.57 -14.60
C CYS A 90 -6.09 1.55 -15.94
N ALA A 91 -6.43 0.35 -16.44
CA ALA A 91 -7.25 0.18 -17.63
C ALA A 91 -8.64 0.82 -17.46
N THR A 92 -9.27 0.64 -16.28
CA THR A 92 -10.58 1.21 -15.96
C THR A 92 -10.56 2.73 -15.94
N VAL A 93 -9.57 3.34 -15.26
CA VAL A 93 -9.50 4.80 -15.10
C VAL A 93 -8.73 5.50 -16.21
N GLN A 94 -8.27 4.75 -17.22
CA GLN A 94 -7.40 5.25 -18.30
C GLN A 94 -6.16 5.99 -17.78
N ALA A 95 -5.53 5.44 -16.73
CA ALA A 95 -4.33 5.99 -16.12
C ALA A 95 -3.09 5.17 -16.46
N THR A 96 -1.92 5.80 -16.38
CA THR A 96 -0.63 5.14 -16.55
C THR A 96 -0.07 4.71 -15.20
N LEU A 97 0.27 3.43 -15.07
CA LEU A 97 1.02 2.93 -13.92
C LEU A 97 2.52 3.01 -14.20
N ASN A 98 3.23 3.85 -13.45
CA ASN A 98 4.68 3.85 -13.47
C ASN A 98 5.19 2.74 -12.55
N ILE A 99 5.61 1.62 -13.15
CA ILE A 99 6.14 0.45 -12.44
C ILE A 99 7.63 0.66 -12.10
N GLU A 100 8.28 1.56 -12.83
CA GLU A 100 9.62 2.03 -12.56
C GLU A 100 9.57 3.47 -12.06
N TYR A 101 9.73 3.61 -10.77
CA TYR A 101 10.85 4.39 -10.28
C TYR A 101 11.62 3.43 -9.39
N SER A 102 12.88 3.13 -9.73
CA SER A 102 13.84 2.95 -8.66
C SER A 102 13.79 4.27 -7.91
N LEU A 103 13.00 4.30 -6.83
CA LEU A 103 13.14 5.32 -5.84
C LEU A 103 14.52 5.07 -5.23
N THR A 104 15.56 5.60 -5.89
CA THR A 104 16.65 6.20 -5.13
C THR A 104 15.98 7.41 -4.50
N VAL A 105 15.18 7.15 -3.45
CA VAL A 105 14.88 8.23 -2.54
C VAL A 105 16.27 8.63 -2.09
N SER A 106 16.67 9.84 -2.47
CA SER A 106 18.00 10.46 -2.33
C SER A 106 18.80 9.85 -1.20
N ASP A 107 20.14 9.79 -1.25
CA ASP A 107 21.07 9.14 -0.29
C ASP A 107 20.55 8.83 1.14
N TRP A 108 19.70 9.69 1.70
CA TRP A 108 18.62 9.54 2.72
C TRP A 108 17.70 8.32 2.78
N LEU A 109 17.73 7.36 1.85
CA LEU A 109 16.94 6.12 1.95
C LEU A 109 17.69 4.94 1.32
N ARG A 110 18.79 4.57 1.99
CA ARG A 110 19.45 3.26 1.89
C ARG A 110 18.96 2.36 3.01
#